data_AF-A0A3D3FZ47-F1
#
_entry.id   AF-A0A3D3FZ47-F1
#
_cell.length_a   1.000
_cell.length_b   1.000
_cell.length_c   1.000
_cell.angle_alpha   90.00
_cell.angle_beta   90.00
_cell.angle_gamma   90.00
#
_symmetry.space_group_name_H-M   'P 1'
#
loop_
_entity.id
_entity.type
_entity.pdbx_description
1 polymer ?
#
loop_
_entity_poly.entity_id
_entity_poly.type
_entity_poly.pdbx_seq_one_letter_code
_entity_poly.pdbx_strand_id
1 'polypeptide(L)'
;IEIIFYQEREIVRYLNLYYAKQIIPVLVQHKQQRFHLLVWPEERGPLHLQRLQIYSTYPFGLVRAWTYLYLEQMSWIAPQALDFKAENAAQNALKQAQDMDEFQELRDFKTGDSYHAVSWKQAARGQGLYIKVFESYPEQNKIEICYEHMPSSEHEEKLSLMMG
;
A
#
# COMPACT_ATOMS: atom_id res chain seq x y z
N ILE A 1 13.95 3.76 -2.44
CA ILE A 1 14.51 3.90 -3.80
C ILE A 1 14.99 2.52 -4.27
N GLU A 2 14.51 2.02 -5.41
CA GLU A 2 15.01 0.77 -6.01
C GLU A 2 16.16 1.08 -6.96
N ILE A 3 17.27 0.36 -6.80
CA ILE A 3 18.47 0.48 -7.63
C ILE A 3 18.78 -0.88 -8.22
N ILE A 4 19.02 -0.93 -9.53
CA ILE A 4 19.37 -2.16 -10.24
C ILE A 4 20.80 -2.04 -10.74
N PHE A 5 21.68 -2.92 -10.25
CA PHE A 5 23.05 -3.02 -10.69
C PHE A 5 23.15 -4.01 -11.85
N TYR A 6 23.87 -3.61 -12.90
CA TYR A 6 24.17 -4.45 -14.05
C TYR A 6 25.68 -4.63 -14.19
N GLN A 7 26.11 -5.85 -14.51
CA GLN A 7 27.49 -6.16 -14.89
C GLN A 7 27.55 -7.28 -15.93
N GLU A 8 28.54 -7.23 -16.80
CA GLU A 8 28.72 -8.20 -17.90
C GLU A 8 29.08 -9.61 -17.41
N ARG A 9 29.89 -9.68 -16.35
CA ARG A 9 30.41 -10.92 -15.75
C ARG A 9 30.01 -11.00 -14.28
N GLU A 10 29.78 -12.21 -13.78
CA GLU A 10 29.51 -12.45 -12.37
C GLU A 10 30.81 -12.39 -11.58
N ILE A 11 31.20 -11.16 -11.23
CA ILE A 11 32.36 -10.90 -10.39
C ILE A 11 31.91 -10.12 -9.16
N VAL A 12 32.60 -10.36 -8.06
CA VAL A 12 32.33 -9.66 -6.80
C VAL A 12 32.85 -8.23 -6.91
N ARG A 13 31.94 -7.25 -6.77
CA ARG A 13 32.28 -5.82 -6.70
C ARG A 13 31.73 -5.24 -5.41
N TYR A 14 32.59 -4.54 -4.67
CA TYR A 14 32.21 -3.78 -3.50
C TYR A 14 32.00 -2.32 -3.88
N LEU A 15 30.78 -1.85 -3.73
CA LEU A 15 30.37 -0.47 -3.93
C LEU A 15 29.94 0.13 -2.60
N ASN A 16 30.06 1.44 -2.48
CA ASN A 16 29.53 2.21 -1.38
C ASN A 16 28.51 3.19 -1.94
N LEU A 17 27.31 3.20 -1.36
CA LEU A 17 26.30 4.19 -1.62
C LEU A 17 26.35 5.22 -0.49
N TYR A 18 26.65 6.47 -0.82
CA TYR A 18 26.58 7.58 0.11
C TYR A 18 25.31 8.38 -0.15
N TYR A 19 24.42 8.39 0.84
CA TYR A 19 23.12 9.04 0.80
C TYR A 19 22.75 9.55 2.19
N ALA A 20 22.21 10.77 2.30
CA ALA A 20 21.77 11.36 3.57
C ALA A 20 22.80 11.22 4.72
N LYS A 21 24.08 11.47 4.44
CA LYS A 21 25.23 11.34 5.38
C LYS A 21 25.52 9.91 5.87
N GLN A 22 24.92 8.90 5.27
CA GLN A 22 25.18 7.48 5.59
C GLN A 22 25.95 6.82 4.45
N ILE A 23 26.82 5.87 4.80
CA ILE A 23 27.55 5.02 3.84
C ILE A 23 26.97 3.61 3.95
N ILE A 24 26.49 3.10 2.83
CA ILE A 24 25.85 1.79 2.74
C ILE A 24 26.70 0.91 1.82
N PRO A 25 27.42 -0.08 2.37
CA PRO A 25 28.21 -1.00 1.56
C PRO A 25 27.29 -1.97 0.83
N VAL A 26 27.52 -2.16 -0.47
CA VAL A 26 26.78 -3.09 -1.32
C VAL A 26 27.77 -3.98 -2.05
N LEU A 27 27.56 -5.28 -1.88
CA LEU A 27 28.27 -6.31 -2.60
C LEU A 27 27.40 -6.74 -3.79
N VAL A 28 27.95 -6.58 -4.99
CA VAL A 28 27.31 -6.94 -6.26
C VAL A 28 28.02 -8.17 -6.81
N GLN A 29 27.30 -9.26 -7.00
CA GLN A 29 27.88 -10.55 -7.44
C GLN A 29 27.25 -11.10 -8.71
N HIS A 30 25.96 -10.82 -8.92
CA HIS A 30 25.21 -11.32 -10.05
C HIS A 30 25.23 -10.34 -11.23
N LYS A 31 24.91 -10.81 -12.44
CA LYS A 31 24.79 -9.95 -13.64
C LYS A 31 23.76 -8.84 -13.47
N GLN A 32 22.69 -9.13 -12.75
CA GLN A 32 21.65 -8.18 -12.38
C GLN A 32 21.33 -8.36 -10.90
N GLN A 33 21.37 -7.28 -10.12
CA GLN A 33 21.07 -7.33 -8.69
C GLN A 33 20.25 -6.12 -8.28
N ARG A 34 19.12 -6.37 -7.62
CA ARG A 34 18.26 -5.33 -7.04
C ARG A 34 18.75 -4.96 -5.65
N PHE A 35 18.69 -3.68 -5.34
CA PHE A 35 18.99 -3.14 -4.03
C PHE A 35 17.93 -2.09 -3.67
N HIS A 36 17.38 -2.20 -2.46
CA HIS A 36 16.42 -1.23 -1.95
C HIS A 36 17.10 -0.32 -0.94
N LEU A 37 17.28 0.95 -1.33
CA LEU A 37 17.70 2.01 -0.42
C LEU A 37 16.47 2.52 0.33
N LEU A 38 16.44 2.25 1.64
CA LEU A 38 15.42 2.75 2.54
C LEU A 38 15.70 4.22 2.88
N VAL A 39 14.65 5.03 2.90
CA VAL A 39 14.71 6.45 3.26
C VAL A 39 13.73 6.67 4.38
N TRP A 40 14.20 7.24 5.49
CA TRP A 40 13.43 7.49 6.69
C TRP A 40 13.30 9.00 6.87
N PRO A 41 12.25 9.63 6.33
CA PRO A 41 12.01 11.05 6.54
C PRO A 41 11.61 11.30 8.01
N GLU A 42 12.08 12.40 8.57
CA GLU A 42 11.76 12.80 9.95
C GLU A 42 10.47 13.63 10.03
N GLU A 43 10.13 14.35 8.96
CA GLU A 43 8.96 15.23 8.90
C GLU A 43 8.03 14.85 7.74
N ARG A 44 6.74 15.12 7.93
CA ARG A 44 5.74 14.97 6.87
C ARG A 44 5.87 16.06 5.81
N GLY A 45 5.25 15.84 4.65
CA GLY A 45 5.24 16.82 3.56
C GLY A 45 6.19 16.45 2.42
N PRO A 46 6.69 17.45 1.66
CA PRO A 46 7.42 17.19 0.43
C PRO A 46 8.85 16.69 0.70
N LEU A 47 9.11 15.42 0.39
CA LEU A 47 10.43 14.82 0.39
C LEU A 47 11.09 14.99 -0.97
N HIS A 48 12.16 15.78 -1.00
CA HIS A 48 13.07 15.87 -2.13
C HIS A 48 14.22 14.87 -1.91
N LEU A 49 14.37 13.93 -2.85
CA LEU A 49 15.47 12.96 -2.77
C LEU A 49 16.81 13.65 -2.99
N GLN A 50 17.76 13.35 -2.12
CA GLN A 50 19.11 13.93 -2.23
C GLN A 50 19.90 13.22 -3.34
N ARG A 51 21.00 13.85 -3.77
CA ARG A 51 21.95 13.22 -4.69
C ARG A 51 22.55 11.98 -4.04
N LEU A 52 22.43 10.84 -4.71
CA LEU A 52 23.06 9.60 -4.32
C LEU A 52 24.45 9.50 -4.95
N GLN A 53 25.49 9.35 -4.13
CA GLN A 53 26.84 9.07 -4.64
C GLN A 53 27.10 7.58 -4.59
N ILE A 54 27.60 7.02 -5.69
CA ILE A 54 28.09 5.64 -5.72
C ILE A 54 29.60 5.70 -5.93
N TYR A 55 30.37 5.02 -5.08
CA TYR A 55 31.81 4.97 -5.24
C TYR A 55 32.40 3.62 -4.87
N SER A 56 33.57 3.33 -5.40
CA SER A 56 34.40 2.19 -5.00
C SER A 56 35.83 2.68 -4.81
N THR A 57 36.56 2.04 -3.90
CA THR A 57 37.97 2.36 -3.65
C THR A 57 38.79 1.08 -3.79
N TYR A 58 39.60 0.98 -4.84
CA TYR A 58 40.39 -0.21 -5.18
C TYR A 58 41.51 0.13 -6.17
N PRO A 59 42.72 -0.48 -6.07
CA PRO A 59 43.16 -1.41 -5.04
C PRO A 59 43.67 -0.72 -3.77
N PHE A 60 43.65 -1.43 -2.64
CA PHE A 60 44.22 -1.04 -1.34
C PHE A 60 43.77 0.32 -0.76
N GLY A 61 42.65 0.87 -1.22
CA GLY A 61 42.23 2.21 -0.80
C GLY A 61 42.92 3.37 -1.54
N LEU A 62 43.77 3.09 -2.54
CA LEU A 62 44.61 4.10 -3.19
C LEU A 62 43.89 4.88 -4.28
N VAL A 63 42.99 4.23 -5.01
CA VAL A 63 42.27 4.82 -6.14
C VAL A 63 40.78 4.76 -5.84
N ARG A 64 40.09 5.90 -6.02
CA ARG A 64 38.64 6.00 -5.89
C ARG A 64 38.02 6.31 -7.24
N ALA A 65 37.03 5.52 -7.63
CA ALA A 65 36.13 5.84 -8.73
C ALA A 65 34.74 6.16 -8.14
N TRP A 66 34.09 7.20 -8.62
CA TRP A 66 32.78 7.62 -8.14
C TRP A 66 31.90 8.15 -9.26
N THR A 67 30.60 8.09 -9.03
CA THR A 67 29.58 8.74 -9.86
C THR A 67 28.46 9.26 -8.96
N TYR A 68 27.65 10.17 -9.52
CA TYR A 68 26.48 10.73 -8.84
C TYR A 68 25.22 10.38 -9.62
N LEU A 69 24.20 9.96 -8.90
CA LEU A 69 22.83 9.82 -9.36
C LEU A 69 22.02 11.00 -8.81
N TYR A 70 21.49 11.80 -9.73
CA TYR A 70 20.61 12.92 -9.41
C TYR A 70 19.17 12.40 -9.49
N LEU A 71 18.49 12.37 -8.34
CA LEU A 71 17.13 11.89 -8.21
C LEU A 71 16.21 13.13 -8.23
N GLU A 72 15.58 13.42 -9.36
CA GLU A 72 14.70 14.59 -9.53
C GLU A 72 13.26 14.33 -9.03
N GLN A 73 13.03 13.18 -8.39
CA GLN A 73 11.71 12.78 -7.92
C GLN A 73 11.39 13.43 -6.57
N MET A 74 10.19 13.99 -6.50
CA MET A 74 9.57 14.49 -5.29
C MET A 74 8.53 13.47 -4.82
N SER A 75 8.46 13.21 -3.52
CA SER A 75 7.42 12.37 -2.92
C SER A 75 6.76 13.12 -1.77
N TRP A 76 5.52 12.80 -1.45
CA TRP A 76 4.81 13.38 -0.31
C TRP A 76 4.73 12.35 0.82
N ILE A 77 5.26 12.72 1.98
CA ILE A 77 5.24 11.92 3.19
C ILE A 77 3.95 12.24 3.94
N ALA A 78 3.12 11.22 4.13
CA ALA A 78 1.90 11.32 4.91
C ALA A 78 2.22 11.43 6.43
N PRO A 79 1.32 12.00 7.23
CA PRO A 79 1.44 11.96 8.69
C PRO A 79 1.57 10.53 9.20
N GLN A 80 2.35 10.34 10.26
CA GLN A 80 2.41 9.06 10.95
C GLN A 80 1.08 8.82 11.66
N ALA A 81 0.46 7.67 11.41
CA ALA A 81 -0.78 7.27 12.06
C ALA A 81 -0.59 7.15 13.58
N LEU A 82 -1.54 7.71 14.33
CA LEU A 82 -1.65 7.44 15.75
C LEU A 82 -2.61 6.27 15.92
N ASP A 83 -2.17 5.21 16.61
CA ASP A 83 -3.04 4.09 16.98
C ASP A 83 -4.08 4.55 18.00
N PHE A 84 -5.13 5.20 17.50
CA PHE A 84 -6.31 5.51 18.28
C PHE A 84 -7.27 4.35 18.12
N LYS A 85 -7.47 3.59 19.20
CA LYS A 85 -8.62 2.71 19.32
C LYS A 85 -9.87 3.58 19.42
N ALA A 86 -10.29 4.14 18.30
CA ALA A 86 -11.64 4.64 18.19
C ALA A 86 -12.54 3.47 18.61
N GLU A 87 -13.43 3.70 19.58
CA GLU A 87 -14.57 2.82 19.82
C GLU A 87 -15.49 2.91 18.59
N ASN A 88 -15.00 2.42 17.45
CA ASN A 88 -15.75 2.28 16.23
C ASN A 88 -16.67 1.08 16.45
N ALA A 89 -17.80 1.30 17.11
CA ALA A 89 -18.95 0.40 17.05
C ALA A 89 -19.27 0.02 15.58
N ALA A 90 -18.96 0.92 14.64
CA ALA A 90 -19.01 0.70 13.21
C ALA A 90 -18.08 -0.42 12.69
N GLN A 91 -16.84 -0.57 13.19
CA GLN A 91 -15.92 -1.62 12.71
C GLN A 91 -16.36 -3.03 13.11
N ASN A 92 -16.97 -3.18 14.30
CA ASN A 92 -17.54 -4.46 14.74
C ASN A 92 -18.84 -4.77 13.97
N ALA A 93 -19.67 -3.76 13.67
CA ALA A 93 -20.84 -3.92 12.81
C ALA A 93 -20.45 -4.26 11.36
N LEU A 94 -19.37 -3.68 10.83
CA LEU A 94 -18.82 -3.96 9.49
C LEU A 94 -18.34 -5.40 9.34
N LYS A 95 -17.66 -5.96 10.36
CA LYS A 95 -17.28 -7.38 10.35
C LYS A 95 -18.48 -8.32 10.44
N GLN A 96 -19.56 -7.91 11.11
CA GLN A 96 -20.81 -8.69 11.18
C GLN A 96 -21.62 -8.60 9.89
N ALA A 97 -21.68 -7.46 9.23
CA ALA A 97 -22.42 -7.27 7.98
C ALA A 97 -21.74 -7.94 6.77
N GLN A 98 -20.40 -7.98 6.75
CA GLN A 98 -19.65 -8.62 5.66
C GLN A 98 -19.73 -10.15 5.68
N ASP A 99 -20.14 -10.75 6.81
CA ASP A 99 -20.36 -12.20 6.97
C ASP A 99 -21.84 -12.61 6.74
N MET A 100 -22.71 -11.65 6.40
CA MET A 100 -24.16 -11.83 6.24
C MET A 100 -24.62 -11.39 4.84
N ASP A 101 -24.23 -12.14 3.80
CA ASP A 101 -25.02 -12.21 2.57
C ASP A 101 -26.32 -13.00 2.87
N GLU A 102 -27.23 -12.38 3.61
CA GLU A 102 -28.49 -13.02 3.97
C GLU A 102 -29.41 -13.10 2.73
N PHE A 103 -29.83 -14.33 2.42
CA PHE A 103 -30.81 -14.61 1.37
C PHE A 103 -32.13 -13.91 1.73
N GLN A 104 -32.61 -13.03 0.85
CA GLN A 104 -33.81 -12.24 1.10
C GLN A 104 -35.05 -12.97 0.60
N GLU A 105 -35.12 -13.30 -0.69
CA GLU A 105 -36.28 -13.99 -1.28
C GLU A 105 -35.96 -14.71 -2.60
N LEU A 106 -36.90 -15.56 -3.03
CA LEU A 106 -36.92 -16.15 -4.37
C LEU A 106 -37.97 -15.42 -5.21
N ARG A 107 -37.53 -14.80 -6.30
CA ARG A 107 -38.40 -14.10 -7.24
C ARG A 107 -38.50 -14.85 -8.56
N ASP A 108 -39.64 -14.79 -9.25
CA ASP A 108 -39.78 -15.33 -10.61
C ASP A 108 -38.73 -14.73 -11.57
N PHE A 109 -38.17 -15.59 -12.42
CA PHE A 109 -37.24 -15.21 -13.48
C PHE A 109 -37.94 -14.35 -14.54
N LYS A 110 -37.34 -13.21 -14.88
CA LYS A 110 -37.76 -12.33 -15.96
C LYS A 110 -36.69 -12.24 -17.03
N THR A 111 -37.12 -12.03 -18.28
CA THR A 111 -36.20 -11.82 -19.40
C THR A 111 -35.32 -10.60 -19.12
N GLY A 112 -34.00 -10.83 -18.98
CA GLY A 112 -33.01 -9.82 -18.58
C GLY A 112 -32.29 -10.16 -17.27
N ASP A 113 -32.81 -11.10 -16.48
CA ASP A 113 -32.13 -11.58 -15.27
C ASP A 113 -30.91 -12.45 -15.61
N SER A 114 -29.87 -12.34 -14.79
CA SER A 114 -28.66 -13.14 -14.94
C SER A 114 -28.91 -14.61 -14.58
N TYR A 115 -28.50 -15.53 -15.46
CA TYR A 115 -28.57 -16.97 -15.21
C TYR A 115 -27.69 -17.42 -14.03
N HIS A 116 -26.71 -16.62 -13.62
CA HIS A 116 -25.86 -16.91 -12.46
C HIS A 116 -26.62 -16.83 -11.13
N ALA A 117 -27.71 -16.07 -11.07
CA ALA A 117 -28.51 -15.91 -9.86
C ALA A 117 -29.69 -16.93 -9.76
N VAL A 118 -29.79 -17.87 -10.70
CA VAL A 118 -30.87 -18.86 -10.77
C VAL A 118 -30.78 -19.88 -9.63
N SER A 119 -31.91 -20.13 -8.97
CA SER A 119 -32.07 -21.20 -8.00
C SER A 119 -32.26 -22.56 -8.69
N TRP A 120 -31.14 -23.18 -9.05
CA TRP A 120 -31.15 -24.49 -9.71
C TRP A 120 -31.84 -25.60 -8.90
N LYS A 121 -31.90 -25.46 -7.57
CA LYS A 121 -32.62 -26.40 -6.68
C LYS A 121 -34.13 -26.41 -6.93
N GLN A 122 -34.74 -25.26 -7.19
CA GLN A 122 -36.16 -25.15 -7.52
C GLN A 122 -36.42 -25.55 -8.98
N ALA A 123 -35.54 -25.12 -9.90
CA ALA A 123 -35.63 -25.47 -11.31
C ALA A 123 -35.59 -27.00 -11.53
N ALA A 124 -34.69 -27.71 -10.84
CA ALA A 124 -34.58 -29.17 -10.92
C ALA A 124 -35.79 -29.91 -10.35
N ARG A 125 -36.61 -29.25 -9.52
CA ARG A 125 -37.86 -29.80 -8.97
C ARG A 125 -39.08 -29.52 -9.85
N GLY A 126 -38.89 -28.90 -11.03
CA GLY A 126 -39.97 -28.55 -11.95
C GLY A 126 -40.86 -27.40 -11.46
N GLN A 127 -40.42 -26.65 -10.45
CA GLN A 127 -41.21 -25.60 -9.80
C GLN A 127 -41.16 -24.25 -10.54
N GLY A 128 -40.39 -24.17 -11.62
CA GLY A 128 -40.14 -22.94 -12.37
C GLY A 128 -38.73 -22.37 -12.14
N LEU A 129 -38.38 -21.35 -12.92
CA LEU A 129 -37.11 -20.62 -12.78
C LEU A 129 -37.30 -19.47 -11.79
N TYR A 130 -36.57 -19.53 -10.68
CA TYR A 130 -36.53 -18.47 -9.68
C TYR A 130 -35.12 -17.90 -9.56
N ILE A 131 -35.02 -16.62 -9.25
CA ILE A 131 -33.78 -15.91 -8.94
C ILE A 131 -33.66 -15.77 -7.43
N LYS A 132 -32.46 -16.06 -6.89
CA LYS A 132 -32.11 -15.72 -5.50
C LYS A 132 -31.79 -14.24 -5.42
N VAL A 133 -32.58 -13.49 -4.65
CA VAL A 133 -32.32 -12.08 -4.34
C VAL A 133 -31.60 -12.03 -3.00
N PHE A 134 -30.46 -11.34 -2.98
CA PHE A 134 -29.68 -11.07 -1.77
C PHE A 134 -29.84 -9.59 -1.39
N GLU A 135 -29.89 -9.31 -0.10
CA GLU A 135 -29.97 -7.95 0.39
C GLU A 135 -28.64 -7.24 0.13
N SER A 136 -28.63 -6.25 -0.77
CA SER A 136 -27.47 -5.38 -0.93
C SER A 136 -27.48 -4.37 0.20
N TYR A 137 -26.69 -4.62 1.25
CA TYR A 137 -26.36 -3.57 2.19
C TYR A 137 -25.66 -2.44 1.42
N PRO A 138 -26.16 -1.18 1.48
CA PRO A 138 -25.44 -0.07 0.86
C PRO A 138 -24.04 -0.04 1.47
N GLU A 139 -23.00 0.20 0.67
CA GLU A 139 -21.63 0.24 1.16
C GLU A 139 -21.51 1.19 2.36
N GLN A 140 -21.53 0.64 3.57
CA GLN A 140 -21.44 1.38 4.85
C GLN A 140 -19.99 1.81 5.13
N ASN A 141 -19.18 2.00 4.10
CA ASN A 141 -17.80 2.46 4.24
C ASN A 141 -17.69 3.99 4.17
N LYS A 142 -18.77 4.71 4.54
CA LYS A 142 -18.74 6.16 4.67
C LYS A 142 -18.31 6.54 6.08
N ILE A 143 -17.05 6.92 6.23
CA ILE A 143 -16.55 7.57 7.45
C ILE A 143 -16.70 9.08 7.25
N GLU A 144 -17.52 9.73 8.08
CA GLU A 144 -17.61 11.19 8.13
C GLU A 144 -16.70 11.71 9.23
N ILE A 145 -15.65 12.45 8.85
CA ILE A 145 -14.71 13.06 9.79
C ILE A 145 -14.98 14.57 9.85
N CYS A 146 -15.44 15.05 11.01
CA CYS A 146 -15.58 16.48 11.27
C CYS A 146 -14.30 17.05 11.89
N TYR A 147 -13.43 17.64 11.05
CA TYR A 147 -12.11 18.15 11.46
C TYR A 147 -12.14 19.16 12.62
N GLU A 148 -13.16 20.03 12.65
CA GLU A 148 -13.33 21.04 13.70
C GLU A 148 -13.64 20.43 15.08
N HIS A 149 -14.30 19.28 15.11
CA HIS A 149 -14.75 18.59 16.33
C HIS A 149 -13.83 17.44 16.76
N MET A 150 -12.64 17.34 16.16
CA MET A 150 -11.65 16.32 16.56
C MET A 150 -11.11 16.58 17.98
N PRO A 151 -10.73 15.52 18.72
CA PRO A 151 -10.40 15.60 20.14
C PRO A 151 -9.12 16.39 20.45
N SER A 152 -8.17 16.45 19.52
CA SER A 152 -6.98 17.29 19.66
C SER A 152 -7.24 18.69 19.13
N SER A 153 -6.66 19.72 19.75
CA SER A 153 -6.62 21.08 19.20
C SER A 153 -5.48 21.28 18.20
N GLU A 154 -4.44 20.45 18.24
CA GLU A 154 -3.23 20.60 17.42
C GLU A 154 -3.42 20.01 16.01
N HIS A 155 -3.02 20.78 15.00
CA HIS A 155 -3.22 20.41 13.59
C HIS A 155 -2.59 19.06 13.23
N GLU A 156 -1.34 18.86 13.64
CA GLU A 156 -0.57 17.65 13.30
C GLU A 156 -1.11 16.40 13.99
N GLU A 157 -1.56 16.52 15.24
CA GLU A 157 -2.16 15.39 15.96
C GLU A 157 -3.53 15.01 15.36
N LYS A 158 -4.33 15.99 14.93
CA LYS A 158 -5.55 15.72 14.14
C LYS A 158 -5.23 14.95 12.86
N LEU A 159 -4.17 15.32 12.15
CA LEU A 159 -3.73 14.62 10.94
C LEU A 159 -3.28 13.18 11.24
N SER A 160 -2.53 12.96 12.32
CA SER A 160 -2.15 11.61 12.76
C SER A 160 -3.35 10.73 13.13
N LEU A 161 -4.37 11.31 13.77
CA LEU A 161 -5.63 10.64 14.08
C LEU A 161 -6.45 10.30 12.82
N MET A 162 -6.35 11.07 11.74
CA MET A 162 -7.02 10.78 10.47
C MET A 162 -6.38 9.61 9.71
N MET A 163 -5.12 9.28 10.03
CA MET A 163 -4.34 8.26 9.33
C MET A 163 -4.37 6.88 10.01
N GLY A 164 -4.83 6.78 11.27
CA GLY A 164 -4.98 5.53 12.04
C GLY A 164 -6.41 5.05 12.12
#